data_AF-A0A960F010-F1
#
_entry.id   AF-A0A960F010-F1
#
_cell.length_a   1.000
_cell.length_b   1.000
_cell.length_c   1.000
_cell.angle_alpha   90.00
_cell.angle_beta   90.00
_cell.angle_gamma   90.00
#
_symmetry.space_group_name_H-M   'P 1'
#
loop_
_entity.id
_entity.type
_entity.pdbx_description
1 polymer ?
#
loop_
_entity_poly.entity_id
_entity_poly.type
_entity_poly.pdbx_seq_one_letter_code
_entity_poly.pdbx_strand_id
1 'polypeptide(L)'
;ISISTPGGPVSISANGGELISFATSAPSPALPPGFTAPYGMLNFSASTTPGGFVTFVLTLPAPVVDYLKLVGSTWASFTWDGSTGFQINGNTVSVTIQDNGRGDADPTIGVVADPGMPVLRSGTIPVTGSSSETPLRLATLALLLGASLWLATRPRRVAPR
;
A
#
# COMPACT_ATOMS: atom_id res chain seq x y z
N ILE A 1 14.88 -13.34 -14.69
CA ILE A 1 13.45 -13.75 -14.81
C ILE A 1 12.57 -12.51 -14.62
N SER A 2 11.35 -12.46 -15.15
CA SER A 2 10.40 -11.35 -14.92
C SER A 2 9.00 -11.89 -14.64
N ILE A 3 8.26 -11.23 -13.74
CA ILE A 3 6.86 -11.57 -13.40
C ILE A 3 5.99 -10.32 -13.42
N SER A 4 4.69 -10.50 -13.69
CA SER A 4 3.70 -9.43 -13.55
C SER A 4 3.27 -9.29 -12.09
N THR A 5 3.27 -8.06 -11.58
CA THR A 5 2.75 -7.70 -10.25
C THR A 5 1.69 -6.60 -10.39
N PRO A 6 0.91 -6.27 -9.33
CA PRO A 6 -0.09 -5.21 -9.40
C PRO A 6 0.47 -3.84 -9.84
N GLY A 7 1.70 -3.52 -9.44
CA GLY A 7 2.39 -2.27 -9.77
C GLY A 7 3.21 -2.30 -11.08
N GLY A 8 3.14 -3.40 -11.84
CA GLY A 8 3.85 -3.59 -13.09
C GLY A 8 4.84 -4.76 -13.08
N PRO A 9 5.56 -5.01 -14.18
CA PRO A 9 6.48 -6.13 -14.29
C PRO A 9 7.74 -5.90 -13.43
N VAL A 10 8.11 -6.87 -12.62
CA VAL A 10 9.36 -6.87 -11.84
C VAL A 10 10.29 -7.92 -12.40
N SER A 11 11.56 -7.58 -12.61
CA SER A 11 12.59 -8.54 -12.98
C SER A 11 13.56 -8.81 -11.83
N ILE A 12 14.14 -10.00 -11.84
CA ILE A 12 15.10 -10.47 -10.84
C ILE A 12 16.28 -11.18 -11.51
N SER A 13 17.45 -10.99 -10.92
CA SER A 13 18.62 -11.85 -11.08
C SER A 13 19.22 -12.19 -9.71
N ALA A 14 20.05 -13.23 -9.65
CA ALA A 14 20.78 -13.63 -8.46
C ALA A 14 22.29 -13.61 -8.75
N ASN A 15 23.09 -13.21 -7.75
CA ASN A 15 24.54 -13.29 -7.74
C ASN A 15 24.97 -14.04 -6.46
N GLY A 16 26.03 -14.87 -6.54
CA GLY A 16 26.43 -15.77 -5.44
C GLY A 16 25.60 -17.06 -5.36
N GLY A 17 24.75 -17.31 -6.35
CA GLY A 17 23.88 -18.48 -6.44
C GLY A 17 23.15 -18.56 -7.78
N GLU A 18 22.33 -19.60 -7.96
CA GLU A 18 21.48 -19.78 -9.14
C GLU A 18 20.01 -19.62 -8.76
N LEU A 19 19.30 -18.72 -9.46
CA LEU A 19 17.89 -18.45 -9.21
C LEU A 19 17.02 -19.67 -9.58
N ILE A 20 16.25 -20.17 -8.62
CA ILE A 20 15.37 -21.34 -8.79
C ILE A 20 13.94 -20.90 -9.12
N SER A 21 13.38 -19.96 -8.35
CA SER A 21 12.00 -19.53 -8.50
C SER A 21 11.82 -18.04 -8.22
N PHE A 22 10.80 -17.46 -8.84
CA PHE A 22 10.35 -16.10 -8.58
C PHE A 22 8.85 -15.96 -8.84
N ALA A 23 8.11 -15.50 -7.85
CA ALA A 23 6.66 -15.34 -7.88
C ALA A 23 6.20 -14.15 -7.03
N THR A 24 4.94 -13.76 -7.16
CA THR A 24 4.30 -12.73 -6.34
C THR A 24 3.03 -13.28 -5.69
N SER A 25 2.71 -12.80 -4.50
CA SER A 25 1.48 -13.09 -3.79
C SER A 25 1.00 -11.86 -3.01
N ALA A 26 -0.23 -11.92 -2.50
CA ALA A 26 -0.71 -10.89 -1.58
C ALA A 26 0.10 -10.91 -0.28
N PRO A 27 0.35 -9.75 0.36
CA PRO A 27 1.02 -9.70 1.67
C PRO A 27 0.33 -10.58 2.70
N SER A 28 1.10 -11.46 3.35
CA SER A 28 0.65 -12.27 4.48
C SER A 28 1.79 -12.43 5.49
N PRO A 29 1.65 -11.97 6.75
CA PRO A 29 0.51 -11.27 7.34
C PRO A 29 0.23 -9.89 6.71
N ALA A 30 -0.85 -9.22 7.13
CA ALA A 30 -1.22 -7.91 6.61
C ALA A 30 -0.07 -6.89 6.75
N LEU A 31 0.03 -6.00 5.77
CA LEU A 31 1.07 -4.97 5.73
C LEU A 31 0.92 -3.99 6.92
N PRO A 32 2.02 -3.53 7.55
CA PRO A 32 1.94 -2.54 8.61
C PRO A 32 1.31 -1.22 8.14
N PRO A 33 0.58 -0.50 9.01
CA PRO A 33 0.06 0.82 8.68
C PRO A 33 1.16 1.78 8.23
N GLY A 34 0.83 2.66 7.28
CA GLY A 34 1.78 3.66 6.77
C GLY A 34 2.68 3.14 5.65
N PHE A 35 2.50 1.91 5.18
CA PHE A 35 3.15 1.38 3.99
C PHE A 35 2.16 0.95 2.91
N THR A 36 2.59 1.01 1.65
CA THR A 36 1.97 0.30 0.52
C THR A 36 2.98 -0.61 -0.15
N ALA A 37 2.54 -1.78 -0.61
CA ALA A 37 3.37 -2.76 -1.32
C ALA A 37 2.90 -2.84 -2.79
N PRO A 38 3.30 -1.90 -3.66
CA PRO A 38 2.81 -1.85 -5.05
C PRO A 38 3.10 -3.13 -5.83
N TYR A 39 4.15 -3.87 -5.46
CA TYR A 39 4.57 -5.08 -6.15
C TYR A 39 4.17 -6.38 -5.42
N GLY A 40 3.36 -6.26 -4.37
CA GLY A 40 2.98 -7.38 -3.51
C GLY A 40 4.15 -7.96 -2.72
N MET A 41 3.96 -9.17 -2.22
CA MET A 41 5.02 -9.98 -1.60
C MET A 41 5.74 -10.77 -2.68
N LEU A 42 7.04 -10.53 -2.81
CA LEU A 42 7.90 -11.19 -3.77
C LEU A 42 8.50 -12.44 -3.11
N ASN A 43 8.18 -13.60 -3.66
CA ASN A 43 8.68 -14.90 -3.20
C ASN A 43 9.77 -15.35 -4.19
N PHE A 44 10.98 -15.58 -3.72
CA PHE A 44 12.10 -16.01 -4.56
C PHE A 44 12.97 -17.01 -3.82
N SER A 45 13.65 -17.86 -4.59
CA SER A 45 14.63 -18.80 -4.08
C SER A 45 15.82 -18.93 -5.01
N ALA A 46 16.98 -19.24 -4.45
CA ALA A 46 18.19 -19.55 -5.18
C ALA A 46 19.00 -20.65 -4.48
N SER A 47 19.70 -21.47 -5.25
CA SER A 47 20.72 -22.36 -4.72
C SER A 47 22.01 -21.60 -4.46
N THR A 48 22.76 -22.00 -3.44
CA THR A 48 24.09 -21.48 -3.14
C THR A 48 24.93 -22.55 -2.41
N THR A 49 26.18 -22.23 -2.09
CA THR A 49 26.99 -23.06 -1.20
C THR A 49 26.48 -22.97 0.24
N PRO A 50 26.58 -24.02 1.07
CA PRO A 50 26.17 -23.97 2.48
C PRO A 50 26.75 -22.75 3.22
N GLY A 51 25.89 -21.93 3.82
CA GLY A 51 26.25 -20.69 4.52
C GLY A 51 26.71 -19.54 3.62
N GLY A 52 26.56 -19.67 2.30
CA GLY A 52 26.92 -18.68 1.29
C GLY A 52 25.97 -17.49 1.25
N PHE A 53 26.38 -16.44 0.55
CA PHE A 53 25.58 -15.23 0.36
C PHE A 53 25.00 -15.18 -1.05
N VAL A 54 23.71 -14.84 -1.15
CA VAL A 54 23.05 -14.55 -2.42
C VAL A 54 22.57 -13.11 -2.42
N THR A 55 22.94 -12.36 -3.46
CA THR A 55 22.39 -11.04 -3.74
C THR A 55 21.35 -11.13 -4.84
N PHE A 56 20.09 -10.91 -4.48
CA PHE A 56 19.00 -10.76 -5.43
C PHE A 56 18.93 -9.32 -5.91
N VAL A 57 18.95 -9.11 -7.22
CA VAL A 57 18.85 -7.78 -7.82
C VAL A 57 17.49 -7.65 -8.50
N LEU A 58 16.61 -6.87 -7.88
CA LEU A 58 15.26 -6.61 -8.35
C LEU A 58 15.26 -5.31 -9.16
N THR A 59 14.73 -5.34 -10.39
CA THR A 59 14.43 -4.11 -11.14
C THR A 59 12.94 -3.87 -11.15
N LEU A 60 12.53 -2.75 -10.56
CA LEU A 60 11.15 -2.36 -10.36
C LEU A 60 10.69 -1.35 -11.42
N PRO A 61 9.40 -1.28 -11.75
CA PRO A 61 8.85 -0.22 -12.61
C PRO A 61 9.07 1.19 -12.07
N ALA A 62 9.07 1.36 -10.74
CA ALA A 62 9.25 2.63 -10.05
C ALA A 62 10.05 2.42 -8.75
N PRO A 63 10.74 3.46 -8.24
CA PRO A 63 11.50 3.36 -7.00
C PRO A 63 10.61 3.08 -5.79
N VAL A 64 11.19 2.43 -4.78
CA VAL A 64 10.61 2.21 -3.45
C VAL A 64 11.46 2.87 -2.39
N VAL A 65 11.00 2.91 -1.14
CA VAL A 65 11.72 3.58 -0.03
C VAL A 65 12.26 2.61 1.02
N ASP A 66 11.76 1.38 1.05
CA ASP A 66 12.14 0.38 2.04
C ASP A 66 11.92 -1.04 1.47
N TYR A 67 12.49 -2.04 2.14
CA TYR A 67 12.28 -3.45 1.86
C TYR A 67 12.03 -4.21 3.15
N LEU A 68 10.83 -4.78 3.28
CA LEU A 68 10.41 -5.49 4.48
C LEU A 68 10.62 -7.00 4.33
N LYS A 69 11.07 -7.63 5.41
CA LYS A 69 11.17 -9.08 5.60
C LYS A 69 10.26 -9.52 6.74
N LEU A 70 9.77 -10.76 6.65
CA LEU A 70 8.99 -11.34 7.75
C LEU A 70 9.95 -11.91 8.79
N VAL A 71 9.95 -11.36 10.00
CA VAL A 71 10.73 -11.89 11.13
C VAL A 71 9.73 -12.47 12.13
N GLY A 72 9.67 -13.80 12.19
CA GLY A 72 8.61 -14.51 12.91
C GLY A 72 7.25 -14.21 12.28
N SER A 73 6.40 -13.45 12.97
CA SER A 73 5.07 -13.04 12.49
C SER A 73 4.95 -11.54 12.24
N THR A 74 6.07 -10.82 12.14
CA THR A 74 6.06 -9.35 12.04
C THR A 74 6.95 -8.87 10.90
N TRP A 75 6.42 -7.94 10.11
CA TRP A 75 7.17 -7.26 9.07
C TRP A 75 8.16 -6.28 9.69
N ALA A 76 9.43 -6.41 9.32
CA ALA A 76 10.51 -5.52 9.75
C ALA A 76 11.33 -5.06 8.54
N SER A 77 11.86 -3.84 8.60
CA SER A 77 12.79 -3.35 7.59
C SER A 77 14.06 -4.20 7.60
N PHE A 78 14.48 -4.67 6.42
CA PHE A 78 15.65 -5.51 6.26
C PHE A 78 16.90 -4.66 6.06
N THR A 79 17.15 -3.75 7.00
CA THR A 79 18.23 -2.77 6.90
C THR A 79 19.59 -3.44 6.73
N TRP A 80 20.45 -2.81 5.91
CA TRP A 80 21.83 -3.23 5.72
C TRP A 80 22.60 -3.20 7.05
N ASP A 81 23.20 -4.33 7.44
CA ASP A 81 23.99 -4.46 8.67
C ASP A 81 25.50 -4.52 8.43
N GLY A 82 25.94 -4.42 7.17
CA GLY A 82 27.33 -4.62 6.76
C GLY A 82 27.58 -5.93 6.02
N SER A 83 26.63 -6.87 6.02
CA SER A 83 26.75 -8.14 5.30
C SER A 83 25.45 -8.61 4.64
N THR A 84 24.30 -8.36 5.29
CA THR A 84 22.97 -8.70 4.78
C THR A 84 22.04 -7.49 4.88
N GLY A 85 20.99 -7.49 4.08
CA GLY A 85 20.02 -6.41 4.04
C GLY A 85 19.72 -5.96 2.62
N PHE A 86 18.92 -4.89 2.49
CA PHE A 86 18.64 -4.27 1.22
C PHE A 86 19.45 -2.99 0.98
N GLN A 87 19.66 -2.66 -0.30
CA GLN A 87 20.18 -1.40 -0.78
C GLN A 87 19.35 -0.96 -2.00
N ILE A 88 19.05 0.34 -2.10
CA ILE A 88 18.25 0.90 -3.20
C ILE A 88 19.11 1.83 -4.04
N ASN A 89 19.07 1.64 -5.35
CA ASN A 89 19.65 2.56 -6.34
C ASN A 89 18.62 2.81 -7.44
N GLY A 90 17.95 3.97 -7.38
CA GLY A 90 16.84 4.28 -8.27
C GLY A 90 15.70 3.27 -8.12
N ASN A 91 15.34 2.59 -9.20
CA ASN A 91 14.33 1.53 -9.22
C ASN A 91 14.91 0.11 -9.04
N THR A 92 16.21 0.00 -8.75
CA THR A 92 16.87 -1.27 -8.47
C THR A 92 16.98 -1.47 -6.96
N VAL A 93 16.56 -2.63 -6.48
CA VAL A 93 16.72 -3.06 -5.08
C VAL A 93 17.61 -4.30 -5.05
N SER A 94 18.77 -4.18 -4.41
CA SER A 94 19.66 -5.30 -4.14
C SER A 94 19.38 -5.82 -2.74
N VAL A 95 19.14 -7.13 -2.59
CA VAL A 95 18.83 -7.79 -1.32
C VAL A 95 19.82 -8.91 -1.12
N THR A 96 20.68 -8.79 -0.12
CA THR A 96 21.68 -9.82 0.21
C THR A 96 21.24 -10.62 1.41
N ILE A 97 21.21 -11.94 1.24
CA ILE A 97 20.77 -12.91 2.25
C ILE A 97 21.83 -14.00 2.36
N GLN A 98 22.02 -14.52 3.56
CA GLN A 98 22.90 -15.65 3.83
C GLN A 98 22.08 -16.93 4.00
N ASP A 99 22.50 -18.02 3.36
CA ASP A 99 21.94 -19.36 3.54
C ASP A 99 21.94 -19.79 5.00
N ASN A 100 20.75 -20.20 5.48
CA ASN A 100 20.44 -20.49 6.88
C ASN A 100 20.88 -19.40 7.87
N GLY A 101 20.89 -18.15 7.40
CA GLY A 101 21.29 -16.98 8.15
C GLY A 101 20.21 -15.90 8.19
N ARG A 102 20.63 -14.64 8.40
CA ARG A 102 19.69 -13.52 8.51
C ARG A 102 18.96 -13.28 7.19
N GLY A 103 17.63 -13.31 7.24
CA GLY A 103 16.76 -13.05 6.09
C GLY A 103 16.48 -14.27 5.23
N ASP A 104 16.88 -15.46 5.69
CA ASP A 104 16.55 -16.76 5.11
C ASP A 104 15.74 -17.59 6.11
N ALA A 105 14.43 -17.68 5.88
CA ALA A 105 13.52 -18.46 6.71
C ALA A 105 13.51 -19.96 6.36
N ASP A 106 14.11 -20.36 5.23
CA ASP A 106 14.21 -21.76 4.83
C ASP A 106 15.44 -22.42 5.50
N PRO A 107 15.25 -23.49 6.29
CA PRO A 107 16.36 -24.21 6.92
C PRO A 107 17.06 -25.21 5.99
N THR A 108 16.67 -25.29 4.72
CA THR A 108 17.29 -26.18 3.74
C THR A 108 18.71 -25.70 3.44
N ILE A 109 19.70 -26.55 3.68
CA ILE A 109 21.11 -26.21 3.46
C ILE A 109 21.39 -26.01 1.97
N GLY A 110 22.07 -24.90 1.63
CA GLY A 110 22.45 -24.54 0.26
C GLY A 110 21.30 -23.94 -0.54
N VAL A 111 20.24 -23.48 0.12
CA VAL A 111 19.07 -22.87 -0.51
C VAL A 111 18.68 -21.64 0.28
N VAL A 112 18.74 -20.49 -0.37
CA VAL A 112 18.15 -19.26 0.16
C VAL A 112 16.75 -19.13 -0.40
N ALA A 113 15.73 -19.13 0.45
CA ALA A 113 14.35 -18.97 0.02
C ALA A 113 13.54 -18.16 1.04
N ASP A 114 13.18 -16.93 0.69
CA ASP A 114 12.50 -16.08 1.66
C ASP A 114 11.70 -14.92 1.00
N PRO A 115 10.40 -14.78 1.32
CA PRO A 115 9.56 -13.69 0.82
C PRO A 115 9.99 -12.31 1.33
N GLY A 116 9.90 -11.29 0.47
CA GLY A 116 10.09 -9.90 0.91
C GLY A 116 9.26 -8.89 0.11
N MET A 117 9.15 -7.69 0.65
CA MET A 117 8.25 -6.65 0.13
C MET A 117 9.00 -5.33 -0.09
N PRO A 118 9.19 -4.92 -1.36
CA PRO A 118 9.54 -3.55 -1.68
C PRO A 118 8.33 -2.63 -1.41
N VAL A 119 8.50 -1.59 -0.59
CA VAL A 119 7.38 -0.77 -0.11
C VAL A 119 7.59 0.74 -0.27
N LEU A 120 6.48 1.46 -0.37
CA LEU A 120 6.39 2.92 -0.30
C LEU A 120 5.78 3.34 1.05
N ARG A 121 6.04 4.57 1.51
CA ARG A 121 5.24 5.14 2.59
C ARG A 121 3.86 5.52 2.05
N SER A 122 2.79 5.10 2.74
CA SER A 122 1.47 5.67 2.53
C SER A 122 1.50 7.11 3.02
N GLY A 123 1.24 8.07 2.13
CA GLY A 123 1.04 9.45 2.56
C GLY A 123 -0.21 9.53 3.45
N THR A 124 -0.04 9.83 4.73
CA THR A 124 -1.12 10.44 5.50
C THR A 124 -1.18 11.90 5.05
N ILE A 125 -2.13 12.26 4.18
CA ILE A 125 -2.51 13.67 4.09
C ILE A 125 -3.20 13.97 5.41
N PRO A 126 -2.65 14.80 6.33
CA PRO A 126 -3.48 15.31 7.40
C PRO A 126 -4.63 16.07 6.73
N VAL A 127 -5.87 15.66 7.01
CA VAL A 127 -7.03 16.53 6.77
C VAL A 127 -6.85 17.71 7.71
N THR A 128 -6.11 18.73 7.25
CA THR A 128 -6.21 20.07 7.79
C THR A 128 -7.59 20.55 7.35
N GLY A 129 -8.53 20.50 8.29
CA GLY A 129 -9.92 20.83 8.05
C GLY A 129 -10.07 22.20 7.38
N SER A 130 -10.54 22.18 6.14
CA SER A 130 -11.26 23.31 5.55
C SER A 130 -12.73 22.94 5.51
N SER A 131 -13.41 23.10 6.65
CA SER A 131 -14.87 23.15 6.72
C SER A 131 -15.31 24.42 7.45
N SER A 132 -14.88 25.57 6.95
CA SER A 132 -15.82 26.67 6.73
C SER A 132 -16.44 26.37 5.37
N GLU A 133 -17.70 25.98 5.24
CA GLU A 133 -18.84 26.84 5.57
C GLU A 133 -20.05 26.03 6.05
N THR A 134 -20.64 26.45 7.16
CA THR A 134 -22.04 26.21 7.48
C THR A 134 -22.91 27.19 6.70
N PRO A 135 -23.76 26.79 5.75
CA PRO A 135 -24.79 27.69 5.24
C PRO A 135 -25.87 27.90 6.33
N LEU A 136 -26.24 29.17 6.47
CA LEU A 136 -27.08 29.77 7.51
C LEU A 136 -28.29 28.92 7.95
N ARG A 137 -28.42 28.72 9.26
CA ARG A 137 -29.70 28.41 9.92
C ARG A 137 -30.28 29.70 10.51
N LEU A 138 -31.04 30.46 9.73
CA LEU A 138 -32.00 31.40 10.31
C LEU A 138 -33.13 30.57 10.90
N ALA A 139 -33.18 30.50 12.22
CA ALA A 139 -34.35 30.05 12.95
C ALA A 139 -35.51 31.03 12.68
N THR A 140 -36.59 30.55 12.09
CA THR A 140 -37.91 31.17 12.25
C THR A 140 -38.88 30.11 12.77
N LEU A 141 -39.23 30.32 14.03
CA LEU A 141 -40.24 29.62 14.81
C LEU A 141 -41.61 30.22 14.47
N ALA A 142 -42.58 29.40 14.05
CA ALA A 142 -43.98 29.43 14.52
C ALA A 142 -44.87 28.54 13.62
N LEU A 143 -45.28 27.41 14.18
CA LEU A 143 -46.42 26.63 13.74
C LEU A 143 -47.55 26.96 14.73
N LEU A 144 -48.77 27.24 14.26
CA LEU A 144 -50.06 26.92 14.90
C LEU A 144 -51.23 27.45 14.05
N LEU A 145 -52.05 26.50 13.54
CA LEU A 145 -53.53 26.49 13.46
C LEU A 145 -54.22 27.80 13.00
N GLY A 146 -54.90 27.88 11.86
CA GLY A 146 -56.09 27.10 11.50
C GLY A 146 -57.33 28.02 11.43
N ALA A 147 -58.18 27.79 10.44
CA ALA A 147 -59.55 28.32 10.27
C ALA A 147 -59.75 29.81 9.89
N SER A 148 -60.13 30.08 8.64
CA SER A 148 -61.55 30.23 8.29
C SER A 148 -61.73 30.74 6.86
N LEU A 149 -62.26 29.85 6.04
CA LEU A 149 -63.31 30.09 5.06
C LEU A 149 -63.91 31.52 5.09
N TRP A 150 -63.52 32.37 4.15
CA TRP A 150 -64.39 33.45 3.68
C TRP A 150 -64.65 33.22 2.19
N LEU A 151 -65.64 32.35 1.96
CA LEU A 151 -66.40 32.34 0.74
C LEU A 151 -67.06 33.71 0.51
N ALA A 152 -67.49 33.88 -0.74
CA ALA A 152 -68.62 34.70 -1.13
C ALA A 152 -68.29 36.15 -1.48
N THR A 153 -68.03 36.31 -2.79
CA THR A 153 -68.86 37.16 -3.65
C THR A 153 -69.19 38.54 -3.09
N ARG A 154 -68.54 39.58 -3.59
CA ARG A 154 -69.24 40.85 -3.81
C ARG A 154 -69.07 41.31 -5.26
N PRO A 155 -70.19 41.52 -5.98
CA PRO A 155 -70.22 41.66 -7.42
C PRO A 155 -69.71 43.02 -7.90
N ARG A 156 -69.03 43.03 -9.05
CA ARG A 156 -68.93 44.23 -9.90
C ARG A 156 -70.32 44.54 -10.43
N ARG A 157 -70.93 45.64 -10.01
CA ARG A 157 -72.03 46.27 -10.76
C ARG A 157 -71.47 47.35 -11.68
N VAL A 158 -71.95 47.31 -12.92
CA VAL A 158 -71.62 48.17 -14.04
C VAL A 158 -72.75 49.21 -14.21
N ALA A 159 -72.36 50.49 -14.33
CA ALA A 159 -72.92 51.62 -15.11
C ALA A 159 -74.40 52.04 -14.86
N PRO A 160 -75.01 53.03 -15.58
CA PRO A 160 -74.51 53.98 -16.60
C PRO A 160 -75.09 55.43 -16.56
N ARG A 161 -74.62 56.23 -17.54
CA ARG A 161 -75.15 57.46 -18.18
C ARG A 161 -74.94 58.81 -17.50
#